data_AF-A0A9D9H2M0-F1
#
_entry.id   AF-A0A9D9H2M0-F1
#
_cell.length_a   1.000
_cell.length_b   1.000
_cell.length_c   1.000
_cell.angle_alpha   90.00
_cell.angle_beta   90.00
_cell.angle_gamma   90.00
#
_symmetry.space_group_name_H-M   'P 1'
#
loop_
_entity.id
_entity.type
_entity.pdbx_description
1 polymer ?
#
loop_
_entity_poly.entity_id
_entity_poly.type
_entity_poly.pdbx_seq_one_letter_code
_entity_poly.pdbx_strand_id
1 'polypeptide(L)' 'FVHSLGDAHIYHNHIDQVKLQLSREPYPLPRLVLNPEVKDLFSFDYEDIKIEDYQCHPHIKGDVAV' A
#
# COMPACT_ATOMS: atom_id res chain seq x y z
N PHE A 1 -10.24 0.07 11.06
CA PHE A 1 -9.39 -1.09 10.71
C PHE A 1 -8.38 -1.29 11.83
N VAL A 2 -8.19 -2.53 12.28
CA VAL A 2 -7.17 -2.88 13.28
C VAL A 2 -6.33 -3.99 12.66
N HIS A 3 -5.00 -3.81 12.64
CA HIS A 3 -4.06 -4.81 12.14
C HIS A 3 -3.28 -5.37 13.33
N SER A 4 -3.33 -6.68 13.54
CA SER A 4 -2.56 -7.39 14.56
C SER A 4 -1.57 -8.35 13.89
N LEU A 5 -0.32 -8.38 14.37
CA LEU A 5 0.74 -9.23 13.82
C LEU A 5 1.13 -10.30 14.85
N GLY A 6 1.40 -11.52 14.37
CA GLY A 6 1.99 -12.61 15.16
C GLY A 6 3.52 -12.53 15.15
N ASP A 7 4.13 -13.07 14.10
CA ASP A 7 5.56 -12.88 13.81
C ASP A 7 5.73 -11.75 12.78
N ALA A 8 6.34 -10.65 13.22
CA ALA A 8 6.69 -9.53 12.37
C ALA A 8 8.21 -9.48 12.21
N HIS A 9 8.69 -9.65 10.97
CA HIS A 9 10.12 -9.71 10.66
C HIS A 9 10.45 -8.98 9.36
N ILE A 10 11.74 -8.71 9.17
CA ILE A 10 12.32 -8.12 7.95
C ILE A 10 13.31 -9.14 7.38
N TYR A 11 13.17 -9.45 6.09
CA TYR A 11 14.15 -10.30 5.40
C TYR A 11 15.49 -9.57 5.26
N HIS A 12 16.59 -10.30 5.40
CA HIS A 12 17.94 -9.73 5.34
C HIS A 12 18.21 -9.00 4.01
N ASN A 13 17.68 -9.49 2.89
CA ASN A 13 17.81 -8.86 1.58
C ASN A 13 16.95 -7.60 1.39
N HIS A 14 16.20 -7.16 2.41
CA HIS A 14 15.38 -5.94 2.41
C HIS A 14 15.86 -4.86 3.37
N ILE A 15 16.94 -5.08 4.13
CA ILE A 15 17.36 -4.15 5.20
C ILE A 15 17.70 -2.76 4.65
N ASP A 16 18.39 -2.68 3.51
CA ASP A 16 18.78 -1.39 2.92
C ASP A 16 17.58 -0.64 2.32
N GLN A 17 16.63 -1.36 1.72
CA GLN A 17 15.36 -0.82 1.23
C GLN A 17 14.53 -0.23 2.38
N VAL A 18 14.44 -0.94 3.51
CA VAL A 18 13.71 -0.45 4.69
C VAL A 18 14.38 0.79 5.26
N LYS A 19 15.71 0.82 5.36
CA LYS A 19 16.44 2.03 5.80
C LYS A 19 16.16 3.23 4.91
N LEU A 20 16.19 3.04 3.59
CA LEU A 20 15.85 4.10 2.63
C LEU A 20 14.39 4.54 2.75
N GLN A 21 13.46 3.62 2.99
CA GLN A 21 12.05 3.96 3.19
C GLN A 21 11.84 4.77 4.46
N LEU A 22 12.51 4.39 5.56
CA LEU A 22 12.43 5.09 6.85
C LEU A 22 13.06 6.49 6.83
N SER A 23 13.94 6.78 5.87
CA SER A 23 14.53 8.12 5.72
C SER A 23 13.64 9.11 4.97
N ARG A 24 12.46 8.70 4.50
CA ARG A 24 11.55 9.54 3.71
C ARG A 24 10.48 10.15 4.59
N GLU A 25 10.26 11.46 4.42
CA GLU A 25 9.12 12.15 5.04
C GLU A 25 7.80 11.67 4.41
N PRO A 26 6.80 11.25 5.21
CA PRO A 26 5.50 10.84 4.68
C PRO A 26 4.75 11.96 3.97
N TYR A 27 4.08 11.64 2.87
CA TYR A 27 3.07 12.51 2.26
C TYR A 27 1.70 12.33 2.92
N PRO A 28 0.76 13.27 2.73
CA PRO A 28 -0.64 13.08 3.09
C PRO A 28 -1.20 11.77 2.52
N LEU A 29 -2.09 11.12 3.27
CA LEU A 29 -2.72 9.88 2.83
C LEU A 29 -3.69 10.14 1.66
N PRO A 30 -3.79 9.21 0.70
CA PRO A 30 -4.76 9.31 -0.39
C PRO A 30 -6.19 9.07 0.11
N ARG A 31 -7.17 9.33 -0.77
CA ARG A 31 -8.56 8.96 -0.55
C ARG A 31 -8.96 7.81 -1.49
N LEU A 32 -9.45 6.72 -0.91
CA LEU A 32 -10.10 5.64 -1.67
C LEU A 32 -11.58 6.00 -1.84
N VAL A 33 -12.05 6.04 -3.09
CA VAL A 33 -13.45 6.32 -3.45
C VAL A 33 -14.00 5.11 -4.19
N LEU A 34 -15.11 4.57 -3.69
CA LEU A 34 -15.83 3.47 -4.33
C LEU A 34 -17.05 4.04 -5.07
N ASN A 35 -17.36 3.48 -6.24
CA ASN A 35 -18.56 3.83 -6.98
C ASN A 35 -19.81 3.55 -6.12
N PRO A 36 -20.59 4.56 -5.75
CA PRO A 36 -21.75 4.37 -4.89
C PRO A 36 -22.88 3.61 -5.58
N GLU A 37 -22.89 3.51 -6.91
CA GLU A 37 -23.94 2.82 -7.66
C GLU A 37 -23.80 1.29 -7.62
N VAL A 38 -22.62 0.76 -7.32
CA VAL A 38 -22.41 -0.68 -7.14
C VAL A 38 -22.95 -1.10 -5.78
N LYS A 39 -24.00 -1.92 -5.79
CA LYS A 39 -24.71 -2.37 -4.58
C LYS A 39 -24.44 -3.83 -4.20
N ASP A 40 -23.81 -4.59 -5.07
CA ASP A 40 -23.45 -5.99 -4.85
C ASP A 40 -21.93 -6.14 -4.75
N LEU A 41 -21.48 -6.93 -3.77
CA LEU A 41 -20.07 -7.09 -3.45
C LEU A 41 -19.27 -7.70 -4.61
N PHE A 42 -19.89 -8.58 -5.40
CA PHE A 42 -19.24 -9.29 -6.51
C PHE A 42 -19.35 -8.55 -7.84
N SER A 43 -19.99 -7.38 -7.85
CA SER A 43 -20.21 -6.57 -9.05
C SER A 43 -19.24 -5.39 -9.18
N PHE A 44 -18.23 -5.30 -8.30
CA PHE A 44 -17.16 -4.30 -8.41
C PHE A 44 -16.14 -4.71 -9.46
N ASP A 45 -15.87 -3.79 -10.39
CA ASP A 45 -14.77 -3.87 -11.34
C ASP A 45 -13.65 -2.86 -11.01
N TYR A 46 -12.54 -2.92 -11.74
CA TYR A 46 -11.37 -2.04 -11.52
C TYR A 46 -11.76 -0.55 -11.62
N GLU A 47 -12.63 -0.22 -12.56
CA GLU A 47 -13.07 1.15 -12.87
C GLU A 47 -13.93 1.78 -11.76
N ASP A 48 -14.50 0.96 -10.86
CA ASP A 48 -15.33 1.41 -9.74
C ASP A 48 -14.51 1.88 -8.53
N ILE A 49 -13.19 1.67 -8.58
CA ILE A 49 -12.28 2.00 -7.49
C ILE A 49 -11.37 3.14 -7.95
N LYS A 50 -11.47 4.28 -7.28
CA LYS A 50 -10.61 5.45 -7.54
C LYS A 50 -9.74 5.74 -6.33
N ILE A 51 -8.48 6.02 -6.61
CA ILE A 51 -7.53 6.53 -5.61
C ILE A 51 -7.23 7.97 -5.98
N GLU A 52 -7.68 8.90 -5.15
CA GLU A 52 -7.49 10.33 -5.33
C GLU A 52 -6.34 10.83 -4.45
N ASP A 53 -5.68 11.88 -4.92
CA ASP A 53 -4.58 12.57 -4.22
C ASP A 53 -3.41 11.66 -3.83
N TYR A 54 -3.18 10.58 -4.59
CA TYR A 54 -2.07 9.66 -4.33
C TYR A 54 -0.73 10.30 -4.68
N GLN A 55 0.02 10.64 -3.64
CA GLN A 55 1.40 11.08 -3.74
C GLN A 55 2.31 9.98 -3.20
N CYS A 56 3.34 9.63 -3.96
CA CYS A 56 4.28 8.61 -3.56
C CYS A 56 5.71 9.02 -3.87
N HIS A 57 6.64 8.52 -3.05
CA HIS A 57 8.06 8.57 -3.35
C HIS A 57 8.40 7.58 -4.47
N PRO A 58 9.58 7.72 -5.12
CA PRO A 58 10.03 6.76 -6.14
C PRO A 58 10.04 5.32 -5.63
N HIS A 59 9.63 4.39 -6.50
CA HIS A 59 9.58 2.95 -6.20
C HIS A 59 10.93 2.44 -5.65
N ILE A 60 10.87 1.62 -4.61
CA ILE A 60 12.03 0.89 -4.06
C ILE A 60 11.84 -0.58 -4.42
N LYS A 61 12.78 -1.14 -5.18
CA LYS A 61 12.75 -2.55 -5.59
C LYS A 61 13.28 -3.44 -4.46
N GLY A 62 12.53 -4.48 -4.11
CA GLY A 62 12.95 -5.54 -3.20
C GLY A 62 12.65 -6.91 -3.81
N ASP A 63 13.56 -7.87 -3.63
CA ASP A 63 13.43 -9.22 -4.20
C ASP A 63 12.72 -10.17 -3.23
N VAL A 64 11.82 -11.02 -3.73
CA VAL A 64 11.14 -12.02 -2.90
C VAL A 64 12.16 -13.06 -2.44
N ALA A 65 12.22 -13.32 -1.12
CA ALA A 65 13.02 -14.42 -0.58
C ALA A 65 12.34 -15.76 -0.92
N VAL A 66 13.14 -16.74 -1.34
CA VAL A 66 12.71 -18.12 -1.65
C VAL A 66 12.98 -19.02 -0.46
#